data_AF-A0A0B5KVM4-F1
#
_entry.id   AF-A0A0B5KVM4-F1
#
_cell.length_a   1.000
_cell.length_b   1.000
_cell.length_c   1.000
_cell.angle_alpha   90.00
_cell.angle_beta   90.00
_cell.angle_gamma   90.00
#
_symmetry.space_group_name_H-M   'P 1'
#
loop_
_entity.id
_entity.type
_entity.pdbx_description
1 polymer ?
#
loop_
_entity_poly.entity_id
_entity_poly.type
_entity_poly.pdbx_seq_one_letter_code
_entity_poly.pdbx_strand_id
1 'polypeptide(L)'
;MKIFLDTANLEEIKKGVEWGIVDGVTTNPTLISKEGAEFKQRVKEICDLVKGPVSAEVVSLDYKGMVKEARELAQLSEYVVIKIPMTPDGIRAVKTLSAEGIKTNVTLVFSPAQAILAAKAGATYVSPFIGRMDDLSNDGMRMLAEIVEIYDNYGFETEIIAASIRHPMHVVEAALMGVDIVTMPFAVLEKLFKHPMTDLGIERFMNDWKKYLENLKK
;
A
#
# COMPACT_ATOMS: atom_id res chain seq x y z
N MET A 1 5.06 -10.48 3.24
CA MET A 1 4.72 -9.06 3.17
C MET A 1 4.82 -8.60 1.73
N LYS A 2 3.73 -8.05 1.17
CA LYS A 2 3.69 -7.39 -0.14
C LYS A 2 4.09 -5.92 0.00
N ILE A 3 4.66 -5.33 -1.05
CA ILE A 3 5.06 -3.92 -1.09
C ILE A 3 4.26 -3.20 -2.17
N PHE A 4 3.47 -2.21 -1.76
CA PHE A 4 2.77 -1.30 -2.65
C PHE A 4 3.42 0.08 -2.66
N LEU A 5 3.28 0.79 -3.78
CA LEU A 5 3.64 2.21 -3.87
C LEU A 5 2.41 3.10 -3.62
N ASP A 6 2.57 4.12 -2.77
CA ASP A 6 1.56 5.16 -2.54
C ASP A 6 1.84 6.37 -3.43
N THR A 7 1.51 6.24 -4.71
CA THR A 7 1.77 7.26 -5.73
C THR A 7 0.79 7.13 -6.89
N ALA A 8 0.66 8.20 -7.67
CA ALA A 8 0.02 8.16 -8.99
C ALA A 8 1.01 8.45 -10.13
N ASN A 9 2.31 8.60 -9.81
CA ASN A 9 3.35 8.93 -10.78
C ASN A 9 3.79 7.67 -11.55
N LEU A 10 3.63 7.68 -12.87
CA LEU A 10 3.92 6.50 -13.70
C LEU A 10 5.41 6.16 -13.77
N GLU A 11 6.31 7.14 -13.66
CA GLU A 11 7.76 6.89 -13.68
C GLU A 11 8.23 6.23 -12.38
N GLU A 12 7.70 6.65 -11.24
CA GLU A 12 7.96 5.99 -9.95
C GLU A 12 7.47 4.54 -9.96
N ILE A 13 6.26 4.32 -10.47
CA ILE A 13 5.66 2.98 -10.57
C ILE A 13 6.48 2.11 -11.52
N LYS A 14 6.86 2.65 -12.69
CA LYS A 14 7.66 1.93 -13.68
C LYS A 14 9.00 1.48 -13.07
N LYS A 15 9.71 2.36 -12.38
CA LYS A 15 10.95 2.01 -11.67
C LYS A 15 10.74 0.93 -10.62
N GLY A 16 9.69 1.06 -9.81
CA GLY A 16 9.36 0.07 -8.79
C GLY A 16 9.07 -1.32 -9.38
N VAL A 17 8.35 -1.37 -10.50
CA VAL A 17 8.08 -2.60 -11.26
C VAL A 17 9.36 -3.15 -11.90
N GLU A 18 10.22 -2.30 -12.48
CA GLU A 18 11.52 -2.70 -13.04
C GLU A 18 12.47 -3.29 -11.99
N TRP A 19 12.41 -2.80 -10.74
CA TRP A 19 13.14 -3.39 -9.62
C TRP A 19 12.60 -4.76 -9.17
N GLY A 20 11.40 -5.14 -9.62
CA GLY A 20 10.79 -6.44 -9.32
C GLY A 20 10.33 -6.62 -7.88
N ILE A 21 10.09 -5.52 -7.15
CA ILE A 21 9.74 -5.52 -5.73
C ILE A 21 8.41 -4.84 -5.41
N VAL A 22 7.70 -4.33 -6.41
CA VAL A 22 6.40 -3.67 -6.24
C VAL A 22 5.28 -4.60 -6.70
N ASP A 23 4.39 -4.92 -5.76
CA ASP A 23 3.28 -5.88 -5.96
C ASP A 23 1.95 -5.18 -6.29
N GLY A 24 1.87 -3.86 -6.14
CA GLY A 24 0.63 -3.10 -6.28
C GLY A 24 0.81 -1.60 -6.03
N VAL A 25 -0.29 -0.84 -6.14
CA VAL A 25 -0.28 0.62 -5.97
C VAL A 25 -1.50 1.04 -5.17
N THR A 26 -1.32 2.01 -4.26
CA THR A 26 -2.43 2.75 -3.67
C THR A 26 -2.47 4.17 -4.20
N THR A 27 -3.66 4.60 -4.61
CA THR A 27 -3.90 5.98 -5.02
C THR A 27 -4.93 6.63 -4.09
N ASN A 28 -5.12 7.93 -4.30
CA ASN A 28 -6.24 8.72 -3.79
C ASN A 28 -6.43 9.92 -4.75
N PRO A 29 -7.56 10.66 -4.67
CA PRO A 29 -7.82 11.78 -5.56
C PRO A 29 -6.74 12.86 -5.52
N THR A 30 -6.12 13.09 -4.36
CA THR A 30 -5.04 14.08 -4.20
C THR A 30 -3.79 13.70 -4.98
N LEU A 31 -3.37 12.43 -4.93
CA LEU A 31 -2.19 11.95 -5.66
C LEU A 31 -2.39 12.06 -7.16
N ILE A 32 -3.56 11.66 -7.67
CA ILE A 32 -3.85 11.74 -9.11
C ILE A 32 -3.97 13.19 -9.57
N SER A 33 -4.60 14.05 -8.77
CA SER A 33 -4.72 15.49 -9.07
C SER A 33 -3.35 16.18 -9.19
N LYS A 34 -2.39 15.82 -8.32
CA LYS A 34 -1.00 16.34 -8.40
C LYS A 34 -0.31 16.03 -9.73
N GLU A 35 -0.67 14.93 -10.36
CA GLU A 35 -0.13 14.52 -11.66
C GLU A 35 -0.85 15.17 -12.86
N GLY A 36 -1.89 15.99 -12.61
CA GLY A 36 -2.65 16.67 -13.66
C GLY A 36 -3.40 15.72 -14.59
N ALA A 37 -3.76 14.53 -14.11
CA ALA A 37 -4.33 13.45 -14.92
C ALA A 37 -5.82 13.25 -14.69
N GLU A 38 -6.53 12.77 -15.72
CA GLU A 38 -7.91 12.29 -15.56
C GLU A 38 -7.91 11.00 -14.72
N PHE A 39 -8.85 10.90 -13.78
CA PHE A 39 -8.84 9.88 -12.74
C PHE A 39 -8.95 8.45 -13.29
N LYS A 40 -9.97 8.17 -14.10
CA LYS A 40 -10.23 6.79 -14.59
C LYS A 40 -9.13 6.34 -15.54
N GLN A 41 -8.66 7.24 -16.41
CA GLN A 41 -7.56 7.00 -17.33
C GLN A 41 -6.26 6.71 -16.57
N ARG A 42 -5.92 7.50 -15.55
CA ARG A 42 -4.71 7.27 -14.75
C ARG A 42 -4.78 5.95 -13.99
N VAL A 43 -5.93 5.61 -13.41
CA VAL A 43 -6.11 4.30 -12.75
C VAL A 43 -5.87 3.14 -13.72
N LYS A 44 -6.39 3.23 -14.95
CA LYS A 44 -6.17 2.23 -15.99
C LYS A 44 -4.70 2.10 -16.38
N GLU A 45 -4.02 3.21 -16.61
CA GLU A 45 -2.57 3.25 -16.92
C GLU A 45 -1.75 2.58 -15.81
N ILE A 46 -2.08 2.85 -14.55
CA ILE A 46 -1.41 2.24 -13.40
C ILE A 46 -1.67 0.72 -13.37
N CYS A 47 -2.92 0.27 -13.58
CA CYS A 47 -3.25 -1.16 -13.65
C CYS A 47 -2.46 -1.87 -14.75
N ASP A 48 -2.33 -1.23 -15.92
CA ASP A 48 -1.60 -1.79 -17.05
C ASP A 48 -0.10 -1.89 -16.81
N LEU A 49 0.46 -1.01 -15.98
CA LEU A 49 1.88 -0.98 -15.65
C LEU A 49 2.24 -1.98 -14.54
N VAL A 50 1.47 -2.02 -13.45
CA VAL A 50 1.81 -2.83 -12.26
C VAL A 50 1.33 -4.27 -12.37
N LYS A 51 0.24 -4.55 -13.12
CA LYS A 51 -0.38 -5.89 -13.22
C LYS A 51 -0.60 -6.58 -11.87
N GLY A 52 -0.96 -5.77 -10.87
CA GLY A 52 -1.22 -6.14 -9.47
C GLY A 52 -2.24 -5.17 -8.85
N PRO A 53 -2.68 -5.37 -7.60
CA PRO A 53 -3.78 -4.59 -7.02
C PRO A 53 -3.55 -3.06 -7.08
N VAL A 54 -4.56 -2.32 -7.55
CA VAL A 54 -4.57 -0.86 -7.60
C VAL A 54 -5.74 -0.30 -6.82
N SER A 55 -5.48 0.28 -5.65
CA SER A 55 -6.54 0.93 -4.86
C SER A 55 -6.94 2.27 -5.46
N ALA A 56 -8.20 2.41 -5.87
CA ALA A 56 -8.81 3.63 -6.41
C ALA A 56 -10.03 4.04 -5.57
N GLU A 57 -10.11 5.30 -5.17
CA GLU A 57 -11.10 5.79 -4.20
C GLU A 57 -12.36 6.35 -4.85
N VAL A 58 -13.52 6.00 -4.28
CA VAL A 58 -14.80 6.63 -4.61
C VAL A 58 -14.88 8.02 -3.99
N VAL A 59 -15.67 8.93 -4.58
CA VAL A 59 -15.80 10.31 -4.11
C VAL A 59 -17.10 10.52 -3.32
N SER A 60 -18.16 9.78 -3.66
CA SER A 60 -19.42 9.86 -2.91
C SER A 60 -19.26 9.39 -1.45
N LEU A 61 -20.03 10.01 -0.56
CA LEU A 61 -20.12 9.67 0.86
C LEU A 61 -21.42 8.99 1.24
N ASP A 62 -22.36 8.84 0.30
CA ASP A 62 -23.59 8.08 0.53
C ASP A 62 -23.47 6.66 -0.04
N TYR A 63 -24.15 5.71 0.60
CA TYR A 63 -24.11 4.31 0.22
C TYR A 63 -24.41 4.05 -1.27
N LYS A 64 -25.42 4.72 -1.84
CA LYS A 64 -25.85 4.44 -3.23
C LYS A 64 -24.82 4.97 -4.23
N GLY A 65 -24.30 6.16 -3.97
CA GLY A 65 -23.25 6.79 -4.77
C GLY A 65 -21.96 5.96 -4.72
N MET A 66 -21.51 5.56 -3.53
CA MET A 66 -20.32 4.71 -3.38
C MET A 66 -20.43 3.41 -4.18
N VAL A 67 -21.54 2.68 -4.05
CA VAL A 67 -21.74 1.41 -4.78
C VAL A 67 -21.80 1.64 -6.29
N LYS A 68 -22.43 2.73 -6.76
CA LYS A 68 -22.46 3.07 -8.19
C LYS A 68 -21.06 3.35 -8.73
N GLU A 69 -20.32 4.25 -8.09
CA GLU A 69 -18.97 4.63 -8.49
C GLU A 69 -18.00 3.44 -8.44
N ALA A 70 -18.12 2.61 -7.39
CA ALA A 70 -17.34 1.39 -7.23
C ALA A 70 -17.51 0.43 -8.42
N ARG A 71 -18.75 0.19 -8.86
CA ARG A 71 -19.03 -0.68 -10.01
C ARG A 71 -18.47 -0.11 -11.32
N GLU A 72 -18.51 1.21 -11.50
CA GLU A 72 -17.90 1.85 -12.67
C GLU A 72 -16.38 1.71 -12.67
N LEU A 73 -15.73 1.89 -11.52
CA LEU A 73 -14.28 1.76 -11.40
C LEU A 73 -13.82 0.30 -11.55
N ALA A 74 -14.56 -0.66 -11.00
CA ALA A 74 -14.24 -2.08 -11.13
C ALA A 74 -14.23 -2.59 -12.57
N GLN A 75 -14.91 -1.90 -13.50
CA GLN A 75 -14.90 -2.25 -14.93
C GLN A 75 -13.62 -1.84 -15.65
N LEU A 76 -12.77 -0.99 -15.06
CA LEU A 76 -11.57 -0.49 -15.72
C LEU A 76 -10.49 -1.57 -15.86
N SER A 77 -10.37 -2.45 -14.87
CA SER A 77 -9.41 -3.56 -14.85
C SER A 77 -9.75 -4.53 -13.72
N GLU A 78 -9.40 -5.81 -13.88
CA GLU A 78 -9.51 -6.83 -12.81
C GLU A 78 -8.62 -6.53 -11.59
N TYR A 79 -7.60 -5.68 -11.77
CA TYR A 79 -6.67 -5.27 -10.72
C TYR A 79 -7.23 -4.15 -9.83
N VAL A 80 -8.33 -3.50 -10.22
CA VAL A 80 -8.91 -2.41 -9.43
C VAL A 80 -9.43 -2.93 -8.10
N VAL A 81 -9.06 -2.22 -7.04
CA VAL A 81 -9.55 -2.41 -5.68
C VAL A 81 -10.23 -1.12 -5.25
N ILE A 82 -11.48 -1.20 -4.82
CA ILE A 82 -12.26 -0.01 -4.49
C ILE A 82 -11.93 0.47 -3.09
N LYS A 83 -11.36 1.68 -2.98
CA LYS A 83 -11.06 2.31 -1.70
C LYS A 83 -12.31 2.97 -1.15
N ILE A 84 -12.74 2.54 0.04
CA ILE A 84 -13.97 2.99 0.71
C ILE A 84 -13.62 3.56 2.08
N PRO A 85 -14.09 4.77 2.45
CA PRO A 85 -13.80 5.34 3.77
C PRO A 85 -14.53 4.60 4.89
N MET A 86 -13.87 4.48 6.06
CA MET A 86 -14.45 3.92 7.28
C MET A 86 -15.61 4.79 7.81
N THR A 87 -16.83 4.46 7.37
CA THR A 87 -18.09 5.12 7.77
C THR A 87 -19.22 4.09 7.78
N PRO A 88 -20.37 4.37 8.44
CA PRO A 88 -21.51 3.45 8.39
C PRO A 88 -21.97 3.11 6.97
N ASP A 89 -22.06 4.10 6.08
CA ASP A 89 -22.44 3.87 4.68
C ASP A 89 -21.33 3.19 3.88
N GLY A 90 -20.06 3.46 4.19
CA GLY A 90 -18.91 2.76 3.60
C GLY A 90 -18.90 1.28 3.97
N ILE A 91 -19.12 0.94 5.24
CA ILE A 91 -19.23 -0.46 5.71
C ILE A 91 -20.41 -1.18 5.05
N ARG A 92 -21.55 -0.49 4.87
CA ARG A 92 -22.67 -1.04 4.08
C ARG A 92 -22.28 -1.28 2.63
N ALA A 93 -21.55 -0.36 2.01
CA ALA A 93 -21.07 -0.48 0.63
C ALA A 93 -20.11 -1.66 0.49
N VAL A 94 -19.16 -1.83 1.41
CA VAL A 94 -18.23 -2.98 1.46
C VAL A 94 -18.98 -4.30 1.45
N LYS A 95 -20.00 -4.45 2.31
CA LYS A 95 -20.81 -5.69 2.37
C LYS A 95 -21.51 -6.01 1.05
N THR A 96 -22.00 -4.99 0.35
CA THR A 96 -22.64 -5.16 -0.96
C THR A 96 -21.64 -5.52 -2.04
N LEU A 97 -20.51 -4.79 -2.11
CA LEU A 97 -19.48 -4.98 -3.12
C LEU A 97 -18.76 -6.33 -2.96
N SER A 98 -18.50 -6.77 -1.73
CA SER A 98 -17.89 -8.07 -1.46
C SER A 98 -18.80 -9.24 -1.89
N ALA A 99 -20.11 -9.13 -1.66
CA ALA A 99 -21.09 -10.09 -2.16
C ALA A 99 -21.17 -10.13 -3.71
N GLU A 100 -20.76 -9.05 -4.38
CA GLU A 100 -20.64 -8.96 -5.84
C GLU A 100 -19.26 -9.41 -6.37
N GLY A 101 -18.35 -9.81 -5.49
CA GLY A 101 -16.98 -10.20 -5.85
C GLY A 101 -16.06 -9.02 -6.20
N ILE A 102 -16.48 -7.78 -5.90
CA ILE A 102 -15.66 -6.58 -6.12
C ILE A 102 -14.74 -6.39 -4.92
N LYS A 103 -13.43 -6.34 -5.17
CA LYS A 103 -12.42 -6.15 -4.12
C LYS A 103 -12.51 -4.76 -3.53
N THR A 104 -12.40 -4.67 -2.20
CA THR A 104 -12.49 -3.39 -1.48
C THR A 104 -11.33 -3.19 -0.51
N ASN A 105 -10.87 -1.96 -0.38
CA ASN A 105 -9.90 -1.51 0.60
C ASN A 105 -10.54 -0.46 1.52
N VAL A 106 -10.74 -0.79 2.79
CA VAL A 106 -11.31 0.16 3.75
C VAL A 106 -10.21 1.09 4.29
N THR A 107 -10.31 2.37 3.96
CA THR A 107 -9.32 3.40 4.28
C THR A 107 -9.77 4.30 5.44
N LEU A 108 -8.86 5.18 5.90
CA LEU A 108 -9.09 6.11 7.02
C LEU A 108 -9.44 5.37 8.32
N VAL A 109 -8.72 4.29 8.58
CA VAL A 109 -8.83 3.52 9.83
C VAL A 109 -7.79 4.02 10.83
N PHE A 110 -8.25 4.33 12.04
CA PHE A 110 -7.45 4.94 13.12
C PHE A 110 -7.64 4.21 14.46
N SER A 111 -8.23 3.01 14.45
CA SER A 111 -8.42 2.20 15.64
C SER A 111 -8.63 0.72 15.31
N PRO A 112 -8.30 -0.20 16.23
CA PRO A 112 -8.58 -1.62 16.04
C PRO A 112 -10.07 -1.95 15.96
N ALA A 113 -10.92 -1.22 16.69
CA ALA A 113 -12.37 -1.37 16.61
C ALA A 113 -12.90 -1.13 15.19
N GLN A 114 -12.40 -0.10 14.52
CA GLN A 114 -12.73 0.17 13.12
C GLN A 114 -12.23 -0.96 12.20
N ALA A 115 -11.01 -1.46 12.41
CA ALA A 115 -10.48 -2.57 11.62
C ALA A 115 -11.34 -3.84 11.75
N ILE A 116 -11.86 -4.14 12.95
CA ILE A 116 -12.81 -5.25 13.14
C ILE A 116 -14.05 -5.05 12.27
N LEU A 117 -14.63 -3.85 12.24
CA LEU A 117 -15.83 -3.57 11.44
C LEU A 117 -15.58 -3.77 9.94
N ALA A 118 -14.42 -3.33 9.44
CA ALA A 118 -14.02 -3.54 8.05
C ALA A 118 -13.95 -5.05 7.70
N ALA A 119 -13.25 -5.84 8.51
CA ALA A 119 -13.12 -7.28 8.28
C ALA A 119 -14.48 -7.99 8.34
N LYS A 120 -15.31 -7.68 9.34
CA LYS A 120 -16.65 -8.28 9.47
C LYS A 120 -17.60 -7.93 8.32
N ALA A 121 -17.36 -6.84 7.61
CA ALA A 121 -18.11 -6.47 6.41
C ALA A 121 -17.67 -7.24 5.15
N GLY A 122 -16.55 -7.97 5.22
CA GLY A 122 -15.98 -8.70 4.10
C GLY A 122 -15.04 -7.85 3.24
N ALA A 123 -14.33 -6.90 3.85
CA ALA A 123 -13.31 -6.15 3.13
C ALA A 123 -12.18 -7.07 2.63
N THR A 124 -11.67 -6.82 1.42
CA THR A 124 -10.43 -7.48 0.95
C THR A 124 -9.21 -6.94 1.70
N TYR A 125 -9.17 -5.63 1.92
CA TYR A 125 -8.10 -4.96 2.63
C TYR A 125 -8.62 -3.98 3.68
N VAL A 126 -7.82 -3.76 4.72
CA VAL A 126 -7.97 -2.64 5.66
C VAL A 126 -6.69 -1.79 5.65
N SER A 127 -6.83 -0.46 5.61
CA SER A 127 -5.70 0.48 5.61
C SER A 127 -5.69 1.35 6.88
N PRO A 128 -5.05 0.90 7.98
CA PRO A 128 -4.73 1.76 9.13
C PRO A 128 -3.68 2.82 8.77
N PHE A 129 -3.82 4.04 9.28
CA PHE A 129 -2.96 5.18 8.93
C PHE A 129 -1.95 5.49 10.05
N ILE A 130 -0.80 4.80 10.03
CA ILE A 130 0.23 4.85 11.07
C ILE A 130 0.77 6.27 11.25
N GLY A 131 1.38 6.84 10.21
CA GLY A 131 2.04 8.14 10.34
C GLY A 131 1.12 9.32 10.62
N ARG A 132 -0.21 9.16 10.52
CA ARG A 132 -1.15 10.20 10.98
C ARG A 132 -1.48 10.06 12.46
N MET A 133 -1.41 8.85 13.02
CA MET A 133 -1.45 8.66 14.48
C MET A 133 -0.19 9.21 15.14
N ASP A 134 0.98 8.99 14.53
CA ASP A 134 2.25 9.52 15.04
C ASP A 134 2.29 11.04 15.05
N ASP A 135 1.71 11.69 14.02
CA ASP A 135 1.55 13.16 13.96
C ASP A 135 0.74 13.71 15.16
N LEU A 136 -0.09 12.88 15.80
CA LEU A 136 -0.86 13.22 17.01
C LEU A 136 -0.15 12.81 18.31
N SER A 137 1.12 12.40 18.24
CA SER A 137 1.87 11.85 19.37
C SER A 137 1.21 10.60 19.97
N ASN A 138 0.48 9.84 19.16
CA ASN A 138 0.00 8.50 19.51
C ASN A 138 0.81 7.48 18.73
N ASP A 139 1.06 6.31 19.33
CA ASP A 139 1.86 5.27 18.70
C ASP A 139 1.04 4.53 17.63
N GLY A 140 1.24 4.89 16.37
CA GLY A 140 0.56 4.26 15.24
C GLY A 140 0.99 2.81 15.01
N MET A 141 2.22 2.45 15.40
CA MET A 141 2.74 1.10 15.27
C MET A 141 2.14 0.16 16.32
N ARG A 142 1.89 0.66 17.54
CA ARG A 142 1.11 -0.07 18.55
C ARG A 142 -0.32 -0.35 18.06
N MET A 143 -0.99 0.65 17.49
CA MET A 143 -2.32 0.44 16.90
C MET A 143 -2.28 -0.64 15.81
N LEU A 144 -1.26 -0.63 14.95
CA LEU A 144 -1.09 -1.64 13.92
C LEU A 144 -0.90 -3.04 14.53
N ALA A 145 -0.06 -3.17 15.56
CA ALA A 145 0.18 -4.43 16.26
C ALA A 145 -1.10 -5.02 16.88
N GLU A 146 -1.93 -4.17 17.50
CA GLU A 146 -3.23 -4.57 18.04
C GLU A 146 -4.17 -5.09 16.94
N ILE A 147 -4.15 -4.48 15.74
CA ILE A 147 -4.94 -4.95 14.59
C ILE A 147 -4.46 -6.32 14.11
N VAL A 148 -3.15 -6.49 13.96
CA VAL A 148 -2.54 -7.78 13.54
C VAL A 148 -2.95 -8.89 14.51
N GLU A 149 -2.75 -8.69 15.82
CA GLU A 149 -3.10 -9.69 16.84
C GLU A 149 -4.60 -10.05 16.80
N ILE A 150 -5.48 -9.06 16.62
CA ILE A 150 -6.91 -9.31 16.49
C ILE A 150 -7.23 -10.13 15.23
N TYR A 151 -6.59 -9.83 14.11
CA TYR A 151 -6.85 -10.53 12.85
C TYR A 151 -6.39 -11.98 12.93
N ASP A 152 -5.23 -12.23 13.55
CA ASP A 152 -4.73 -13.59 13.83
C ASP A 152 -5.67 -14.37 14.74
N ASN A 153 -6.15 -13.76 15.82
CA ASN A 153 -7.05 -14.40 16.79
C ASN A 153 -8.35 -14.92 16.16
N TYR A 154 -8.88 -14.22 15.16
CA TYR A 154 -10.16 -14.56 14.53
C TYR A 154 -10.01 -15.16 13.13
N GLY A 155 -8.79 -15.25 12.60
CA GLY A 155 -8.52 -15.73 11.24
C GLY A 155 -9.29 -14.94 10.19
N PHE A 156 -9.27 -13.60 10.28
CA PHE A 156 -9.90 -12.79 9.24
C PHE A 156 -9.11 -12.89 7.94
N GLU A 157 -9.80 -13.17 6.83
CA GLU A 157 -9.22 -13.20 5.48
C GLU A 157 -8.88 -11.80 4.93
N THR A 158 -9.31 -10.73 5.62
CA THR A 158 -8.98 -9.35 5.25
C THR A 158 -7.49 -9.10 5.47
N GLU A 159 -6.78 -8.70 4.43
CA GLU A 159 -5.36 -8.37 4.54
C GLU A 159 -5.15 -6.94 5.09
N ILE A 160 -4.13 -6.77 5.93
CA ILE A 160 -3.77 -5.49 6.52
C ILE A 160 -2.77 -4.76 5.60
N ILE A 161 -3.13 -3.54 5.19
CA ILE A 161 -2.24 -2.60 4.50
C ILE A 161 -1.76 -1.55 5.50
N ALA A 162 -0.52 -1.67 5.99
CA ALA A 162 0.12 -0.60 6.74
C ALA A 162 0.29 0.64 5.82
N ALA A 163 -0.55 1.66 6.04
CA ALA A 163 -0.62 2.86 5.22
C ALA A 163 -0.17 4.10 5.99
N SER A 164 -0.03 5.23 5.27
CA SER A 164 0.56 6.45 5.82
C SER A 164 1.98 6.22 6.38
N ILE A 165 2.77 5.41 5.69
CA ILE A 165 4.18 5.15 5.99
C ILE A 165 5.03 6.40 5.71
N ARG A 166 5.88 6.77 6.67
CA ARG A 166 6.70 8.00 6.58
C ARG A 166 8.19 7.75 6.43
N HIS A 167 8.68 6.62 6.93
CA HIS A 167 10.12 6.32 6.98
C HIS A 167 10.39 4.82 7.04
N PRO A 168 11.63 4.38 6.77
CA PRO A 168 12.02 2.97 6.77
C PRO A 168 11.66 2.20 8.04
N MET A 169 11.71 2.83 9.22
CA MET A 169 11.39 2.12 10.47
C MET A 169 9.93 1.65 10.55
N HIS A 170 8.95 2.36 9.98
CA HIS A 170 7.58 1.83 9.93
C HIS A 170 7.51 0.55 9.08
N VAL A 171 8.31 0.48 8.01
CA VAL A 171 8.36 -0.72 7.14
C VAL A 171 8.97 -1.88 7.91
N VAL A 172 10.09 -1.65 8.60
CA VAL A 172 10.78 -2.69 9.38
C VAL A 172 9.90 -3.19 10.52
N GLU A 173 9.30 -2.29 11.29
CA GLU A 173 8.46 -2.67 12.43
C GLU A 173 7.18 -3.37 11.98
N ALA A 174 6.56 -2.93 10.88
CA ALA A 174 5.40 -3.60 10.30
C ALA A 174 5.75 -5.01 9.78
N ALA A 175 6.94 -5.18 9.20
CA ALA A 175 7.45 -6.50 8.81
C ALA A 175 7.70 -7.42 10.01
N LEU A 176 8.26 -6.89 11.10
CA LEU A 176 8.54 -7.65 12.32
C LEU A 176 7.28 -8.19 13.00
N MET A 177 6.16 -7.45 12.93
CA MET A 177 4.87 -7.93 13.42
C MET A 177 4.11 -8.80 12.42
N GLY A 178 4.61 -8.98 11.20
CA GLY A 178 4.00 -9.87 10.21
C GLY A 178 2.85 -9.26 9.41
N VAL A 179 2.82 -7.94 9.19
CA VAL A 179 1.78 -7.32 8.37
C VAL A 179 1.75 -7.90 6.94
N ASP A 180 0.55 -8.04 6.37
CA ASP A 180 0.38 -8.59 5.03
C ASP A 180 1.00 -7.70 3.96
N ILE A 181 0.75 -6.39 4.04
CA ILE A 181 1.08 -5.41 3.00
C ILE A 181 1.55 -4.10 3.65
N VAL A 182 2.54 -3.46 3.04
CA VAL A 182 2.92 -2.08 3.34
C VAL A 182 2.76 -1.24 2.08
N THR A 183 2.15 -0.05 2.21
CA THR A 183 2.12 0.93 1.13
C THR A 183 2.88 2.19 1.52
N MET A 184 3.83 2.60 0.69
CA MET A 184 4.75 3.70 1.02
C MET A 184 5.03 4.62 -0.16
N PRO A 185 5.34 5.90 0.08
CA PRO A 185 5.82 6.79 -0.97
C PRO A 185 7.13 6.28 -1.59
N PHE A 186 7.36 6.58 -2.87
CA PHE A 186 8.56 6.16 -3.60
C PHE A 186 9.87 6.58 -2.90
N ALA A 187 9.91 7.78 -2.32
CA ALA A 187 11.07 8.25 -1.57
C ALA A 187 11.40 7.42 -0.32
N VAL A 188 10.42 6.74 0.28
CA VAL A 188 10.68 5.79 1.39
C VAL A 188 11.23 4.49 0.82
N LEU A 189 10.65 3.99 -0.27
CA LEU A 189 11.13 2.79 -0.97
C LEU A 189 12.61 2.93 -1.36
N GLU A 190 13.02 4.06 -1.94
CA GLU A 190 14.41 4.34 -2.30
C GLU A 190 15.37 4.30 -1.11
N LYS A 191 14.91 4.68 0.08
CA LYS A 191 15.74 4.63 1.30
C LYS A 191 15.97 3.20 1.77
N LEU A 192 15.10 2.24 1.44
CA LEU A 192 15.25 0.85 1.88
C LEU A 192 16.48 0.16 1.26
N PHE A 193 16.94 0.61 0.09
CA PHE A 193 18.14 0.09 -0.55
C PHE A 193 19.46 0.62 0.05
N LYS A 194 19.39 1.71 0.83
CA LYS A 194 20.58 2.50 1.19
C LYS A 194 21.12 2.07 2.54
N HIS A 195 22.40 1.73 2.58
CA HIS A 195 23.14 1.55 3.83
C HIS A 195 24.62 1.91 3.61
N PRO A 196 25.23 2.80 4.41
CA PRO A 196 26.59 3.28 4.17
C PRO A 196 27.65 2.16 4.19
N MET A 197 27.42 1.10 4.98
CA MET A 197 28.33 -0.07 4.98
C MET A 197 28.23 -0.91 3.71
N THR A 198 27.09 -0.87 3.00
CA THR A 198 26.95 -1.53 1.70
C THR A 198 27.85 -0.84 0.67
N ASP A 199 27.81 0.50 0.62
CA ASP A 199 28.64 1.28 -0.29
C ASP A 199 30.14 1.06 -0.01
N LEU A 200 30.55 1.15 1.25
CA LEU A 200 31.94 0.86 1.68
C LEU A 200 32.37 -0.58 1.35
N GLY A 201 31.45 -1.54 1.50
CA GLY A 201 31.68 -2.94 1.17
C GLY A 201 31.95 -3.14 -0.33
N ILE A 202 31.12 -2.53 -1.18
CA ILE A 202 31.27 -2.58 -2.65
C ILE A 202 32.58 -1.92 -3.08
N GLU A 203 32.90 -0.74 -2.55
CA GLU A 203 34.15 -0.04 -2.87
C GLU A 203 35.37 -0.90 -2.53
N ARG A 204 35.39 -1.48 -1.32
CA ARG A 204 36.47 -2.37 -0.88
C ARG A 204 36.58 -3.61 -1.79
N PHE A 205 35.45 -4.23 -2.12
CA PHE A 205 35.41 -5.39 -3.01
C PHE A 205 36.01 -5.07 -4.39
N MET A 206 35.62 -3.95 -4.99
CA MET A 206 36.14 -3.54 -6.30
C MET A 206 37.65 -3.25 -6.27
N ASN A 207 38.13 -2.64 -5.18
CA ASN A 207 39.56 -2.40 -4.98
C ASN A 207 40.35 -3.71 -4.84
N ASP A 208 39.83 -4.67 -4.09
CA ASP A 208 40.48 -5.98 -3.91
C ASP A 208 40.44 -6.80 -5.21
N TRP A 209 39.35 -6.75 -5.97
CA TRP A 209 39.27 -7.38 -7.30
C TRP A 209 40.29 -6.80 -8.29
N LYS A 210 40.47 -5.48 -8.29
CA LYS A 210 41.49 -4.82 -9.11
C LYS A 210 42.90 -5.33 -8.77
N LYS A 211 43.24 -5.41 -7.48
CA LYS A 211 44.54 -5.94 -7.01
C LYS A 211 44.73 -7.40 -7.42
N TYR A 212 43.68 -8.23 -7.35
CA TYR A 212 43.72 -9.62 -7.79
C TYR A 212 44.11 -9.72 -9.28
N LEU A 213 43.45 -8.94 -10.16
CA LEU A 213 43.74 -8.93 -11.60
C LEU A 213 45.14 -8.40 -11.93
N GLU A 214 45.67 -7.45 -11.14
CA GLU A 214 47.04 -6.93 -11.29
C GLU A 214 48.10 -7.99 -10.94
N ASN A 215 47.84 -8.82 -9.92
CA ASN A 215 48.76 -9.87 -9.52
C ASN A 215 48.81 -11.04 -10.51
N LEU A 216 47.72 -11.35 -11.22
CA LEU A 216 47.70 -12.39 -12.26
C LEU A 216 48.50 -12.03 -13.52
N LYS A 217 48.83 -10.75 -13.72
CA LYS A 217 49.59 -10.27 -14.87
C LYS A 217 51.11 -10.24 -14.62
N LYS A 218 51.54 -10.51 -13.40
CA LYS A 218 52.96 -10.63 -13.01
C LYS A 218 53.38 -12.09 -13.03
#